data_AF-W4PE82-F1
#
_entry.id   AF-W4PE82-F1
#
_cell.length_a   1.000
_cell.length_b   1.000
_cell.length_c   1.000
_cell.angle_alpha   90.00
_cell.angle_beta   90.00
_cell.angle_gamma   90.00
#
_symmetry.space_group_name_H-M   'P 1'
#
loop_
_entity.id
_entity.type
_entity.pdbx_description
1 polymer ?
#
loop_
_entity_poly.entity_id
_entity_poly.type
_entity_poly.pdbx_seq_one_letter_code
_entity_poly.pdbx_strand_id
1 'polypeptide(L)'
;MRNLLREVKPHQIFVAGDLADPHGTHRVCTDAVLAAIDLEKEEGAKWLKDCRIWMYRGAWAEWEIEHIEMVVPISPEELRAKRNSILKHQSQMESAPFLGNDERLFWQRSEERNRGTAALYDRLGLASYEAMEAFVEYVPL
;
A
#
# COMPACT_ATOMS: atom_id res chain seq x y z
N MET A 1 -15.70 10.80 -3.17
CA MET A 1 -14.25 11.00 -2.97
C MET A 1 -13.90 12.47 -2.73
N ARG A 2 -14.08 13.35 -3.71
CA ARG A 2 -13.73 14.78 -3.60
C ARG A 2 -14.26 15.51 -2.35
N ASN A 3 -15.54 15.31 -2.00
CA ASN A 3 -16.12 15.91 -0.79
C ASN A 3 -15.36 15.51 0.49
N LEU A 4 -14.92 14.25 0.58
CA LEU A 4 -14.14 13.75 1.71
C LEU A 4 -12.76 14.41 1.78
N LEU A 5 -12.09 14.59 0.63
CA LEU A 5 -10.79 15.29 0.58
C LEU A 5 -10.89 16.73 1.06
N ARG A 6 -11.96 17.44 0.68
CA ARG A 6 -12.21 18.83 1.12
C ARG A 6 -12.54 18.94 2.61
N GLU A 7 -13.25 17.95 3.15
CA GLU A 7 -13.60 17.89 4.57
C GLU A 7 -12.36 17.62 5.43
N VAL A 8 -11.60 16.58 5.07
CA VAL A 8 -10.48 16.09 5.88
C VAL A 8 -9.19 16.88 5.64
N LYS A 9 -8.91 17.28 4.39
CA LYS A 9 -7.65 17.90 3.94
C LYS A 9 -6.43 17.11 4.45
N PRO A 10 -6.32 15.82 4.09
CA PRO A 10 -5.32 14.94 4.66
C PRO A 10 -3.89 15.38 4.30
N HIS A 11 -2.95 15.12 5.22
CA HIS A 11 -1.51 15.26 4.94
C HIS A 11 -0.94 14.04 4.22
N GLN A 12 -1.63 12.89 4.29
CA GLN A 12 -1.20 11.65 3.65
C GLN A 12 -2.41 10.89 3.12
N ILE A 13 -2.31 10.40 1.88
CA ILE A 13 -3.32 9.57 1.22
C ILE A 13 -2.63 8.27 0.81
N PHE A 14 -3.19 7.13 1.18
CA PHE A 14 -2.68 5.81 0.79
C PHE A 14 -3.61 5.18 -0.24
N VAL A 15 -3.09 4.83 -1.41
CA VAL A 15 -3.85 4.23 -2.52
C VAL A 15 -3.18 2.97 -3.05
N ALA A 16 -3.96 2.08 -3.66
CA ALA A 16 -3.41 0.88 -4.29
C ALA A 16 -2.66 1.25 -5.58
N GLY A 17 -1.36 0.95 -5.63
CA GLY A 17 -0.52 1.07 -6.83
C GLY A 17 -0.60 -0.16 -7.75
N ASP A 18 -1.38 -1.17 -7.38
CA ASP A 18 -1.52 -2.40 -8.14
C ASP A 18 -2.62 -2.31 -9.22
N LEU A 19 -2.25 -1.73 -10.36
CA LEU A 19 -3.14 -1.53 -11.52
C LEU A 19 -3.38 -2.81 -12.34
N ALA A 20 -2.75 -3.93 -11.97
CA ALA A 20 -2.86 -5.23 -12.62
C ALA A 20 -3.93 -6.13 -11.97
N ASP A 21 -4.79 -5.58 -11.10
CA ASP A 21 -5.93 -6.29 -10.52
C ASP A 21 -6.85 -6.87 -11.63
N PRO A 22 -7.06 -8.20 -11.70
CA PRO A 22 -7.90 -8.83 -12.71
C PRO A 22 -9.37 -8.39 -12.64
N HIS A 23 -9.82 -7.90 -11.49
CA HIS A 23 -11.19 -7.40 -11.32
C HIS A 23 -11.32 -5.91 -11.66
N GLY A 24 -10.20 -5.19 -11.86
CA GLY A 24 -10.18 -3.77 -12.19
C GLY A 24 -10.64 -2.82 -11.06
N THR A 25 -11.00 -3.36 -9.89
CA THR A 25 -11.56 -2.54 -8.80
C THR A 25 -10.49 -1.65 -8.21
N HIS A 26 -9.26 -2.15 -8.04
CA HIS A 26 -8.14 -1.32 -7.57
C HIS A 26 -7.91 -0.12 -8.50
N ARG A 27 -7.94 -0.35 -9.82
CA ARG A 27 -7.77 0.71 -10.81
C ARG A 27 -8.86 1.76 -10.68
N VAL A 28 -10.14 1.35 -10.69
CA VAL A 28 -11.27 2.28 -10.59
C VAL A 28 -11.21 3.11 -9.30
N CYS A 29 -10.89 2.49 -8.16
CA CYS A 29 -10.76 3.20 -6.89
C CYS A 29 -9.58 4.17 -6.90
N THR A 30 -8.42 3.77 -7.39
CA THR A 30 -7.24 4.62 -7.49
C THR A 30 -7.50 5.79 -8.44
N ASP A 31 -8.02 5.53 -9.64
CA ASP A 31 -8.37 6.56 -10.64
C ASP A 31 -9.36 7.58 -10.05
N ALA A 32 -10.35 7.13 -9.27
CA ALA A 32 -11.30 8.03 -8.62
C ALA A 32 -10.67 8.93 -7.54
N VAL A 33 -9.63 8.45 -6.84
CA VAL A 33 -8.85 9.27 -5.89
C VAL A 33 -7.98 10.27 -6.65
N LEU A 34 -7.25 9.82 -7.67
CA LEU A 34 -6.35 10.66 -8.44
C LEU A 34 -7.11 11.75 -9.20
N ALA A 35 -8.22 11.42 -9.86
CA ALA A 35 -9.08 12.41 -10.52
C ALA A 35 -9.64 13.44 -9.52
N ALA A 36 -9.95 13.03 -8.29
CA ALA A 36 -10.40 13.98 -7.27
C ALA A 36 -9.26 14.92 -6.82
N ILE A 37 -8.02 14.43 -6.75
CA ILE A 37 -6.83 15.23 -6.42
C ILE A 37 -6.53 16.22 -7.54
N ASP A 38 -6.60 15.79 -8.80
CA ASP A 38 -6.37 16.65 -9.97
C ASP A 38 -7.38 17.81 -10.01
N LEU A 39 -8.66 17.53 -9.75
CA LEU A 39 -9.70 18.57 -9.65
C LEU A 39 -9.47 19.55 -8.48
N GLU A 40 -8.94 19.08 -7.35
CA GLU A 40 -8.57 19.98 -6.23
C GLU A 40 -7.33 20.83 -6.59
N LYS A 41 -6.37 20.25 -7.32
CA LYS A 41 -5.18 20.96 -7.81
C LYS A 41 -5.57 22.05 -8.80
N GLU A 42 -6.45 21.76 -9.76
CA GLU A 42 -6.98 22.72 -10.74
C GLU A 42 -7.68 23.91 -10.08
N GLU A 43 -8.37 23.68 -8.96
CA GLU A 43 -9.01 24.74 -8.18
C GLU A 43 -8.06 25.48 -7.22
N GLY A 44 -6.77 25.15 -7.23
CA GLY A 44 -5.76 25.83 -6.43
C GLY A 44 -5.80 25.46 -4.95
N ALA A 45 -6.22 24.23 -4.61
CA ALA A 45 -6.27 23.75 -3.25
C ALA A 45 -4.88 23.79 -2.56
N LYS A 46 -4.69 24.77 -1.68
CA LYS A 46 -3.39 25.00 -1.01
C LYS A 46 -2.94 23.85 -0.12
N TRP A 47 -3.88 23.09 0.46
CA TRP A 47 -3.59 21.98 1.36
C TRP A 47 -2.86 20.83 0.65
N LEU A 48 -3.00 20.69 -0.67
CA LEU A 48 -2.29 19.68 -1.44
C LEU A 48 -0.77 19.85 -1.40
N LYS A 49 -0.26 21.05 -1.13
CA LYS A 49 1.19 21.31 -1.01
C LYS A 49 1.83 20.54 0.15
N ASP A 50 1.04 20.26 1.19
CA ASP A 50 1.47 19.55 2.39
C ASP A 50 0.93 18.11 2.42
N CYS A 51 0.33 17.65 1.32
CA CYS A 51 -0.23 16.30 1.19
C CYS A 51 0.71 15.40 0.38
N ARG A 52 1.02 14.21 0.92
CA ARG A 52 1.74 13.14 0.21
C ARG A 52 0.78 12.03 -0.20
N ILE A 53 0.96 11.49 -1.40
CA ILE A 53 0.12 10.41 -1.91
C ILE A 53 1.00 9.19 -2.09
N TRP A 54 0.75 8.16 -1.28
CA TRP A 54 1.57 6.95 -1.20
C TRP A 54 0.86 5.77 -1.85
N MET A 55 1.52 5.15 -2.82
CA MET A 55 1.07 3.94 -3.49
C MET A 55 1.64 2.71 -2.79
N TYR A 56 0.76 1.82 -2.33
CA TYR A 56 1.14 0.51 -1.77
C TYR A 56 0.80 -0.62 -2.73
N ARG A 57 1.48 -1.77 -2.60
CA ARG A 57 1.17 -3.00 -3.34
C ARG A 57 0.38 -3.99 -2.49
N GLY A 58 -0.37 -4.87 -3.15
CA GLY A 58 -1.06 -5.99 -2.51
C GLY A 58 -0.11 -7.11 -2.09
N ALA A 59 -0.63 -8.19 -1.51
CA ALA A 59 0.18 -9.30 -1.01
C ALA A 59 0.93 -10.12 -2.09
N TRP A 60 0.67 -9.88 -3.37
CA TRP A 60 1.22 -10.65 -4.50
C TRP A 60 2.51 -10.09 -5.08
N ALA A 61 2.72 -8.79 -4.92
CA ALA A 61 3.86 -8.09 -5.47
C ALA A 61 4.39 -7.10 -4.43
N GLU A 62 5.68 -6.82 -4.52
CA GLU A 62 6.32 -5.74 -3.80
C GLU A 62 7.04 -4.83 -4.78
N TRP A 63 7.30 -3.60 -4.37
CA TRP A 63 8.18 -2.70 -5.11
C TRP A 63 9.62 -3.22 -5.08
N GLU A 64 10.31 -3.16 -6.23
CA GLU A 64 11.76 -3.31 -6.27
C GLU A 64 12.42 -2.20 -5.46
N ILE A 65 13.52 -2.51 -4.76
CA ILE A 65 14.07 -1.62 -3.73
C ILE A 65 14.49 -0.26 -4.25
N GLU A 66 14.99 -0.20 -5.48
CA GLU A 66 15.38 1.04 -6.17
C GLU A 66 14.21 1.98 -6.45
N HIS A 67 12.98 1.48 -6.44
CA HIS A 67 11.78 2.28 -6.64
C HIS A 67 11.13 2.74 -5.33
N ILE A 68 11.52 2.16 -4.17
CA ILE A 68 10.89 2.48 -2.89
C ILE A 68 11.32 3.89 -2.45
N GLU A 69 10.34 4.76 -2.19
CA GLU A 69 10.57 6.15 -1.77
C GLU A 69 10.31 6.35 -0.27
N MET A 70 9.48 5.49 0.33
CA MET A 70 9.20 5.51 1.76
C MET A 70 8.97 4.10 2.30
N VAL A 71 9.54 3.82 3.48
CA VAL A 71 9.23 2.60 4.24
C VAL A 71 8.72 2.95 5.63
N VAL A 72 7.71 2.20 6.08
CA VAL A 72 7.25 2.23 7.47
C VAL A 72 7.73 0.95 8.16
N PRO A 73 8.62 1.05 9.17
CA PRO A 73 9.00 -0.11 9.97
C PRO A 73 7.82 -0.60 10.81
N ILE A 74 7.73 -1.92 10.96
CA ILE A 74 6.67 -2.62 11.69
C ILE A 74 7.32 -3.42 12.82
N SER A 75 6.82 -3.23 14.04
CA SER A 75 7.23 -4.01 15.21
C SER A 75 6.61 -5.42 15.23
N PRO A 76 7.13 -6.36 16.04
CA PRO A 76 6.51 -7.69 16.20
C PRO A 76 5.03 -7.66 16.62
N GLU A 77 4.64 -6.67 17.43
CA GLU A 77 3.25 -6.52 17.87
C GLU A 77 2.35 -5.99 16.74
N GLU A 78 2.81 -4.99 15.99
CA GLU A 78 2.09 -4.45 14.83
C GLU A 78 1.96 -5.49 13.71
N LEU A 79 3.00 -6.29 13.46
CA LEU A 79 2.95 -7.37 12.46
C LEU A 79 1.92 -8.43 12.85
N ARG A 80 1.88 -8.81 14.14
CA ARG A 80 0.85 -9.71 14.67
C ARG A 80 -0.55 -9.10 14.54
N ALA A 81 -0.70 -7.79 14.81
CA ALA A 81 -1.97 -7.09 14.68
C ALA A 81 -2.44 -7.03 13.22
N LYS A 82 -1.52 -6.80 12.27
CA LYS A 82 -1.79 -6.85 10.82
C LYS A 82 -2.27 -8.24 10.39
N ARG A 83 -1.54 -9.30 10.78
CA ARG A 83 -1.95 -10.69 10.51
C ARG A 83 -3.35 -10.99 11.04
N ASN A 84 -3.61 -10.66 12.30
CA ASN A 84 -4.90 -10.92 12.92
C ASN A 84 -6.02 -10.11 12.24
N SER A 85 -5.73 -8.89 11.77
CA SER A 85 -6.69 -8.08 11.03
C SER A 85 -7.04 -8.70 9.68
N ILE A 86 -6.05 -9.24 8.96
CA ILE A 86 -6.29 -10.01 7.72
C ILE A 86 -7.18 -11.23 8.02
N LEU A 87 -6.84 -12.01 9.04
CA LEU A 87 -7.58 -13.23 9.41
C LEU A 87 -9.06 -12.99 9.75
N LYS A 88 -9.45 -11.78 10.16
CA LYS A 88 -10.86 -11.43 10.39
C LYS A 88 -11.71 -11.44 9.11
N HIS A 89 -11.07 -11.34 7.93
CA HIS A 89 -11.75 -11.39 6.63
C HIS A 89 -11.78 -12.81 6.05
N GLN A 90 -11.89 -13.84 6.89
CA GLN A 90 -11.77 -15.24 6.50
C GLN A 90 -12.63 -15.65 5.30
N SER A 91 -13.85 -15.13 5.17
CA SER A 91 -14.74 -15.41 4.03
C SER A 91 -14.24 -14.86 2.68
N GLN A 92 -13.27 -13.95 2.70
CA GLN A 92 -12.58 -13.39 1.54
C GLN A 92 -11.18 -14.01 1.35
N MET A 93 -10.79 -14.97 2.20
CA MET A 93 -9.48 -15.61 2.20
C MET A 93 -9.50 -17.04 1.63
N GLU A 94 -10.68 -17.61 1.38
CA GLU A 94 -10.80 -18.95 0.80
C GLU A 94 -10.39 -18.94 -0.67
N SER A 95 -9.24 -19.56 -0.94
CA SER A 95 -8.58 -19.75 -2.24
C SER A 95 -8.48 -18.50 -3.09
N ALA A 96 -7.26 -17.97 -3.26
CA ALA A 96 -7.02 -17.04 -4.35
C ALA A 96 -7.59 -17.63 -5.65
N PRO A 97 -8.50 -16.94 -6.37
CA PRO A 97 -9.06 -17.47 -7.62
C PRO A 97 -7.97 -17.79 -8.66
N PHE A 98 -6.80 -17.17 -8.48
CA PHE A 98 -5.57 -17.40 -9.23
C PHE A 98 -4.47 -17.84 -8.26
N LEU A 99 -4.56 -19.08 -7.78
CA LEU A 99 -3.37 -19.77 -7.28
C LEU A 99 -2.48 -20.03 -8.50
N GLY A 100 -1.44 -19.21 -8.68
CA GLY A 100 -0.26 -19.69 -9.40
C GLY A 100 0.38 -20.85 -8.63
N ASN A 101 1.69 -21.02 -8.73
CA ASN A 101 2.40 -22.06 -7.97
C ASN A 101 2.64 -21.70 -6.49
N ASP A 102 1.98 -20.67 -5.95
CA ASP A 102 2.16 -20.19 -4.58
C ASP A 102 0.98 -20.60 -3.69
N GLU A 103 1.19 -21.65 -2.90
CA GLU A 103 0.19 -22.27 -2.00
C GLU A 103 -0.03 -21.50 -0.69
N ARG A 104 0.76 -20.45 -0.41
CA ARG A 104 0.66 -19.70 0.84
C ARG A 104 -0.71 -19.04 0.98
N LEU A 105 -1.20 -18.90 2.21
CA LEU A 105 -2.38 -18.09 2.50
C LEU A 105 -2.08 -16.60 2.34
N PHE A 106 -3.11 -15.78 2.10
CA PHE A 106 -2.94 -14.34 1.90
C PHE A 106 -2.18 -13.66 3.07
N TRP A 107 -2.50 -14.03 4.31
CA TRP A 107 -1.81 -13.47 5.48
C TRP A 107 -0.33 -13.87 5.53
N GLN A 108 0.02 -15.10 5.11
CA GLN A 108 1.41 -15.58 5.07
C GLN A 108 2.19 -14.79 4.02
N ARG A 109 1.61 -14.61 2.82
CA ARG A 109 2.23 -13.78 1.78
C ARG A 109 2.45 -12.35 2.26
N SER A 110 1.44 -11.73 2.87
CA SER A 110 1.57 -10.37 3.38
C SER A 110 2.66 -10.23 4.44
N GLU A 111 2.72 -11.18 5.39
CA GLU A 111 3.71 -11.20 6.47
C GLU A 111 5.14 -11.44 5.94
N GLU A 112 5.32 -12.47 5.11
CA GLU A 112 6.63 -12.82 4.54
C GLU A 112 7.15 -11.74 3.60
N ARG A 113 6.27 -11.07 2.85
CA ARG A 113 6.65 -9.91 2.02
C ARG A 113 7.23 -8.79 2.87
N ASN A 114 6.54 -8.39 3.94
CA ASN A 114 7.05 -7.31 4.79
C ASN A 114 8.36 -7.69 5.51
N ARG A 115 8.51 -8.96 5.94
CA ARG A 115 9.79 -9.47 6.46
C ARG A 115 10.89 -9.45 5.39
N GLY A 116 10.55 -9.81 4.15
CA GLY A 116 11.45 -9.78 3.01
C GLY A 116 12.02 -8.40 2.75
N THR A 117 11.18 -7.36 2.77
CA THR A 117 11.59 -5.96 2.66
C THR A 117 12.54 -5.56 3.79
N ALA A 118 12.21 -5.89 5.05
CA ALA A 118 13.08 -5.60 6.20
C ALA A 118 14.44 -6.31 6.08
N ALA A 119 14.46 -7.58 5.69
CA ALA A 119 15.69 -8.34 5.49
C ALA A 119 16.53 -7.80 4.34
N LEU A 120 15.91 -7.23 3.30
CA LEU A 120 16.63 -6.58 2.21
C LEU A 120 17.31 -5.29 2.69
N TYR A 121 16.61 -4.48 3.49
CA TYR A 121 17.16 -3.26 4.10
C TYR A 121 18.31 -3.57 5.07
N ASP A 122 18.17 -4.61 5.90
CA ASP A 122 19.23 -5.09 6.80
C ASP A 122 20.49 -5.52 6.02
N ARG A 123 20.34 -6.25 4.91
CA ARG A 123 21.47 -6.62 4.03
C ARG A 123 22.17 -5.42 3.37
N LEU A 124 21.48 -4.28 3.24
CA LEU A 124 22.09 -3.03 2.78
C LEU A 124 22.80 -2.25 3.92
N GLY A 125 22.76 -2.76 5.15
CA GLY A 125 23.37 -2.13 6.32
C GLY A 125 22.48 -1.08 7.00
N LEU A 126 21.18 -1.06 6.70
CA LEU A 126 20.21 -0.20 7.37
C LEU A 126 19.72 -0.83 8.69
N ALA A 127 18.98 -0.07 9.48
CA ALA A 127 18.45 -0.55 10.75
C ALA A 127 17.55 -1.79 10.57
N SER A 128 17.77 -2.78 11.43
CA SER A 128 16.99 -4.02 11.44
C SER A 128 15.65 -3.83 12.13
N TYR A 129 14.59 -4.29 11.46
CA TYR A 129 13.22 -4.31 11.98
C TYR A 129 12.57 -5.67 11.72
N GLU A 130 11.50 -5.99 12.44
CA GLU A 130 10.75 -7.24 12.24
C GLU A 130 10.17 -7.31 10.82
N ALA A 131 9.61 -6.19 10.34
CA ALA A 131 8.98 -6.09 9.04
C ALA A 131 8.98 -4.63 8.55
N MET A 132 8.80 -4.42 7.25
CA MET A 132 8.65 -3.09 6.65
C MET A 132 7.53 -3.09 5.60
N GLU A 133 6.76 -2.01 5.56
CA GLU A 133 5.82 -1.72 4.47
C GLU A 133 6.43 -0.66 3.54
N ALA A 134 6.37 -0.89 2.24
CA ALA A 134 7.01 -0.05 1.23
C ALA A 134 5.99 0.75 0.42
N PHE A 135 6.36 1.99 0.07
CA PHE A 135 5.52 2.93 -0.64
C PHE A 135 6.31 3.69 -1.71
N VAL A 136 5.59 4.03 -2.77
CA VAL A 136 6.05 4.91 -3.87
C VAL A 136 5.16 6.14 -3.87
N GLU A 137 5.74 7.33 -3.99
CA GLU A 137 5.01 8.58 -4.09
C GLU A 137 4.35 8.71 -5.46
N TYR A 138 3.06 9.04 -5.48
CA TYR A 138 2.40 9.57 -6.66
C TYR A 138 2.50 11.09 -6.65
N VAL A 139 3.15 11.65 -7.66
CA VAL A 139 3.23 13.10 -7.87
C VAL A 139 2.22 13.49 -8.97
N PRO A 140 1.15 14.22 -8.64
CA PRO A 140 0.18 14.69 -9.64
C PRO A 140 0.86 15.61 -10.66
N LEU A 141 0.79 15.26 -11.95
CA LEU A 141 1.34 16.03 -13.07
C LEU A 141 0.74 17.44 -13.16
#